data_AF-A0A6N8TH70-F1
#
_entry.id   AF-A0A6N8TH70-F1
#
_cell.length_a   1.000
_cell.length_b   1.000
_cell.length_c   1.000
_cell.angle_alpha   90.00
_cell.angle_beta   90.00
_cell.angle_gamma   90.00
#
_symmetry.space_group_name_H-M   'P 1'
#
loop_
_entity.id
_entity.type
_entity.pdbx_description
1 polymer ?
#
loop_
_entity_poly.entity_id
_entity_poly.type
_entity_poly.pdbx_seq_one_letter_code
_entity_poly.pdbx_strand_id
1 'polypeptide(L)'
;MRSTIPALAACLLLVATSQSAARDAAYVACDNGLRCLVAPCPSTTVRDVATGKLWKGTSPDISRLSEVDQQRIRETDALYFGRLVLRGHIEKQANGPSALVVTGIERKAKPAERRHCPRG
;
A
#
# COMPACT_ATOMS: atom_id res chain seq x y z
N MET A 1 15.02 46.88 -49.33
CA MET A 1 14.97 45.48 -48.89
C MET A 1 15.04 45.46 -47.36
N ARG A 2 13.96 45.07 -46.68
CA ARG A 2 13.88 45.04 -45.21
C ARG A 2 14.00 43.58 -44.76
N SER A 3 15.09 43.24 -44.08
CA SER A 3 15.27 41.94 -43.42
C SER A 3 14.46 41.91 -42.14
N THR A 4 13.55 40.96 -42.02
CA THR A 4 12.87 40.61 -40.77
C THR A 4 13.47 39.31 -40.25
N ILE A 5 14.26 39.40 -39.18
CA ILE A 5 14.72 38.24 -38.40
C ILE A 5 13.77 38.13 -37.20
N PRO A 6 12.94 37.08 -37.08
CA PRO A 6 12.19 36.86 -35.86
C PRO A 6 13.09 36.18 -34.82
N ALA A 7 13.25 36.84 -33.68
CA ALA A 7 13.91 36.30 -32.50
C ALA A 7 12.97 35.36 -31.72
N LEU A 8 13.48 34.16 -31.44
CA LEU A 8 13.40 33.40 -30.18
C LEU A 8 12.10 33.42 -29.34
N ALA A 9 11.52 32.23 -29.15
CA ALA A 9 11.02 31.80 -27.84
C ALA A 9 10.89 30.26 -27.79
N ALA A 10 11.95 29.56 -27.39
CA ALA A 10 11.88 28.15 -27.05
C ALA A 10 11.49 28.03 -25.56
N CYS A 11 10.21 27.80 -25.28
CA CYS A 11 9.73 27.47 -23.94
C CYS A 11 10.08 26.01 -23.59
N LEU A 12 11.19 25.80 -22.89
CA LEU A 12 11.51 24.54 -22.23
C LEU A 12 10.65 24.40 -20.96
N LEU A 13 9.53 23.67 -21.07
CA LEU A 13 8.73 23.26 -19.92
C LEU A 13 9.47 22.16 -19.15
N LEU A 14 10.14 22.53 -18.06
CA LEU A 14 10.60 21.56 -17.06
C LEU A 14 9.37 20.99 -16.33
N VAL A 15 8.93 19.82 -16.76
CA VAL A 15 7.96 19.01 -16.01
C VAL A 15 8.70 18.44 -14.79
N ALA A 16 8.64 19.14 -13.67
CA ALA A 16 9.05 18.61 -12.38
C ALA A 16 8.06 17.51 -12.00
N THR A 17 8.43 16.24 -12.21
CA THR A 17 7.68 15.11 -11.66
C THR A 17 7.97 15.08 -10.17
N SER A 18 7.09 15.69 -9.37
CA SER A 18 7.06 15.48 -7.93
C SER A 18 6.74 14.02 -7.64
N GLN A 19 7.79 13.19 -7.57
CA GLN A 19 7.72 11.87 -6.94
C GLN A 19 7.53 12.11 -5.45
N SER A 20 6.28 12.26 -5.04
CA SER A 20 5.91 12.20 -3.63
C SER A 20 6.40 10.86 -3.09
N ALA A 21 7.46 10.88 -2.26
CA ALA A 21 7.86 9.71 -1.50
C ALA A 21 6.63 9.24 -0.73
N ALA A 22 6.20 8.00 -0.97
CA ALA A 22 5.03 7.45 -0.31
C ALA A 22 5.31 7.43 1.20
N ARG A 23 4.60 8.25 1.97
CA ARG A 23 4.82 8.38 3.40
C ARG A 23 4.21 7.18 4.10
N ASP A 24 4.97 6.60 5.03
CA ASP A 24 4.46 5.53 5.88
C ASP A 24 3.24 5.99 6.68
N ALA A 25 2.25 5.12 6.78
CA ALA A 25 1.03 5.27 7.56
C ALA A 25 0.64 3.92 8.20
N ALA A 26 -0.40 3.96 9.03
CA ALA A 26 -0.93 2.80 9.74
C ALA A 26 -2.13 2.19 9.00
N TYR A 27 -2.09 0.87 8.81
CA TYR A 27 -3.06 0.13 8.01
C TYR A 27 -3.53 -1.14 8.72
N VAL A 28 -4.74 -1.60 8.39
CA VAL A 28 -5.20 -2.96 8.68
C VAL A 28 -5.52 -3.69 7.38
N ALA A 29 -5.14 -4.96 7.28
CA ALA A 29 -5.51 -5.82 6.16
C ALA A 29 -6.81 -6.56 6.49
N CYS A 30 -7.88 -6.28 5.75
CA CYS A 30 -9.21 -6.86 5.97
C CYS A 30 -9.47 -8.10 5.11
N ASP A 31 -8.48 -8.98 4.98
CA ASP A 31 -8.65 -10.24 4.27
C ASP A 31 -9.67 -11.15 5.00
N ASN A 32 -10.34 -12.03 4.25
CA ASN A 32 -11.32 -12.99 4.76
C ASN A 32 -10.69 -14.34 5.19
N GLY A 33 -9.37 -14.47 5.18
CA GLY A 33 -8.66 -15.65 5.67
C GLY A 33 -8.42 -16.73 4.62
N LEU A 34 -8.61 -16.43 3.34
CA LEU A 34 -8.31 -17.37 2.26
C LEU A 34 -6.81 -17.31 1.95
N ARG A 35 -6.11 -18.42 2.21
CA ARG A 35 -4.69 -18.53 1.86
C ARG A 35 -4.54 -18.54 0.35
N CYS A 36 -3.60 -17.75 -0.15
CA CYS A 36 -3.22 -17.79 -1.55
C CYS A 36 -2.33 -19.00 -1.83
N LEU A 37 -2.85 -19.96 -2.61
CA LEU A 37 -2.10 -21.14 -3.02
C LEU A 37 -1.42 -20.92 -4.39
N VAL A 38 -2.07 -20.17 -5.28
CA VAL A 38 -1.60 -19.87 -6.64
C VAL A 38 -1.94 -18.42 -6.97
N ALA A 39 -0.99 -17.70 -7.57
CA ALA A 39 -1.21 -16.32 -8.01
C ALA A 39 -2.13 -16.25 -9.26
N PRO A 40 -2.92 -15.18 -9.44
CA PRO A 40 -3.03 -14.02 -8.55
C PRO A 40 -3.90 -14.36 -7.32
N CYS A 41 -3.38 -14.01 -6.14
CA CYS A 41 -4.10 -14.17 -4.88
C CYS A 41 -5.41 -13.36 -4.92
N PRO A 42 -6.51 -13.85 -4.31
CA PRO A 42 -7.69 -13.03 -4.12
C PRO A 42 -7.27 -11.73 -3.43
N SER A 43 -7.59 -10.63 -4.11
CA SER A 43 -7.11 -9.32 -3.74
C SER A 43 -7.63 -8.89 -2.37
N THR A 44 -6.73 -8.66 -1.42
CA THR A 44 -7.05 -8.15 -0.10
C THR A 44 -7.52 -6.68 -0.20
N THR A 45 -8.33 -6.25 0.76
CA THR A 45 -8.62 -4.82 0.97
C THR A 45 -7.81 -4.32 2.16
N VAL A 46 -7.00 -3.30 1.94
CA VAL A 46 -6.25 -2.60 3.00
C VAL A 46 -7.01 -1.35 3.41
N ARG A 47 -7.12 -1.09 4.72
CA ARG A 47 -7.78 0.10 5.26
C ARG A 47 -6.77 0.94 6.03
N ASP A 48 -6.68 2.21 5.67
CA ASP A 48 -5.95 3.22 6.44
C ASP A 48 -6.66 3.45 7.79
N VAL A 49 -5.91 3.36 8.88
CA VAL A 49 -6.45 3.47 10.24
C VAL A 49 -6.89 4.90 10.55
N ALA A 50 -6.13 5.89 10.10
CA ALA A 50 -6.37 7.31 10.39
C ALA A 50 -7.50 7.87 9.52
N THR A 51 -7.45 7.63 8.22
CA THR A 51 -8.41 8.21 7.26
C THR A 51 -9.62 7.33 7.00
N GLY A 52 -9.50 6.03 7.29
CA GLY A 52 -10.51 5.04 6.93
C GLY A 52 -10.58 4.69 5.45
N LYS A 53 -9.70 5.26 4.62
CA LYS A 53 -9.63 5.01 3.19
C LYS A 53 -9.37 3.53 2.91
N LEU A 54 -10.12 2.98 1.95
CA LEU A 54 -9.98 1.60 1.50
C LEU A 54 -9.14 1.53 0.21
N TRP A 55 -8.26 0.54 0.18
CA TRP A 55 -7.39 0.19 -0.94
C TRP A 55 -7.73 -1.24 -1.33
N LYS A 56 -8.65 -1.39 -2.29
CA LYS A 56 -9.03 -2.68 -2.87
C LYS A 56 -7.89 -3.17 -3.76
N GLY A 57 -7.78 -4.47 -4.01
CA GLY A 57 -6.71 -4.94 -4.90
C GLY A 57 -5.32 -4.90 -4.27
N THR A 58 -5.22 -4.79 -2.94
CA THR A 58 -3.98 -4.45 -2.25
C THR A 58 -3.67 -5.47 -1.17
N SER A 59 -2.58 -6.22 -1.34
CA SER A 59 -2.09 -7.19 -0.37
C SER A 59 -0.90 -6.63 0.42
N PRO A 60 -0.72 -7.03 1.69
CA PRO A 60 0.49 -6.71 2.44
C PRO A 60 1.71 -7.46 1.89
N ASP A 61 2.75 -6.73 1.53
CA ASP A 61 4.10 -7.27 1.31
C ASP A 61 4.90 -7.13 2.60
N ILE A 62 5.22 -8.28 3.21
CA ILE A 62 5.96 -8.37 4.47
C ILE A 62 7.46 -8.64 4.26
N SER A 63 7.95 -8.62 3.02
CA SER A 63 9.35 -8.92 2.68
C SER A 63 10.37 -8.02 3.39
N ARG A 64 9.95 -6.83 3.84
CA ARG A 64 10.78 -5.85 4.57
C ARG A 64 10.78 -6.03 6.09
N LEU A 65 9.97 -6.96 6.63
CA LEU A 65 9.96 -7.26 8.07
C LEU A 65 11.12 -8.19 8.48
N SER A 66 11.39 -8.27 9.78
CA SER A 66 12.31 -9.27 10.33
C SER A 66 11.86 -10.70 9.99
N GLU A 67 12.78 -11.64 9.82
CA GLU A 67 12.44 -13.04 9.56
C GLU A 67 11.54 -13.63 10.65
N VAL A 68 11.76 -13.26 11.91
CA VAL A 68 10.95 -13.67 13.06
C VAL A 68 9.51 -13.19 12.91
N ASP A 69 9.29 -11.93 12.56
CA ASP A 69 7.95 -11.38 12.34
C ASP A 69 7.27 -11.99 11.11
N GLN A 70 8.02 -12.20 10.03
CA GLN A 70 7.52 -12.88 8.85
C GLN A 70 7.06 -14.30 9.17
N GLN A 71 7.87 -15.07 9.91
CA GLN A 71 7.54 -16.44 10.28
C GLN A 71 6.30 -16.49 11.17
N ARG A 72 6.27 -15.64 12.21
CA ARG A 72 5.11 -15.52 13.09
C ARG A 72 3.83 -15.21 12.32
N ILE A 73 3.89 -14.31 11.34
CA ILE A 73 2.74 -13.99 10.49
C ILE A 73 2.29 -15.21 9.68
N ARG A 74 3.22 -15.94 9.06
CA ARG A 74 2.92 -17.13 8.23
C ARG A 74 2.30 -18.28 9.03
N GLU A 75 2.62 -18.39 10.32
CA GLU A 75 2.13 -19.44 11.22
C GLU A 75 0.80 -19.11 11.90
N THR A 76 0.49 -17.82 12.11
CA THR A 76 -0.63 -17.39 12.96
C THR A 76 -1.76 -16.67 12.23
N ASP A 77 -1.68 -16.58 10.91
CA ASP A 77 -2.68 -15.91 10.08
C ASP A 77 -2.95 -14.46 10.53
N ALA A 78 -1.92 -13.81 11.07
CA ALA A 78 -2.05 -12.54 11.80
C ALA A 78 -2.42 -11.34 10.89
N LEU A 79 -2.30 -11.50 9.57
CA LEU A 79 -2.70 -10.49 8.59
C LEU A 79 -4.20 -10.53 8.26
N TYR A 80 -4.92 -11.57 8.67
CA TYR A 80 -6.33 -11.73 8.33
C TYR A 80 -7.25 -11.01 9.31
N PHE A 81 -8.47 -10.68 8.85
CA PHE A 81 -9.54 -10.09 9.65
C PHE A 81 -9.14 -8.79 10.38
N GLY A 82 -8.16 -8.07 9.85
CA GLY A 82 -7.62 -6.85 10.44
C GLY A 82 -7.02 -7.05 11.83
N ARG A 83 -6.40 -8.18 12.12
CA ARG A 83 -5.88 -8.49 13.48
C ARG A 83 -4.70 -7.62 13.91
N LEU A 84 -3.89 -7.12 12.96
CA LEU A 84 -2.72 -6.28 13.22
C LEU A 84 -2.87 -4.89 12.58
N VAL A 85 -2.28 -3.90 13.24
CA VAL A 85 -1.96 -2.59 12.65
C VAL A 85 -0.54 -2.67 12.10
N LEU A 86 -0.43 -2.45 10.80
CA LEU A 86 0.80 -2.50 10.03
C LEU A 86 1.24 -1.09 9.70
N ARG A 87 2.53 -0.79 9.85
CA ARG A 87 3.14 0.42 9.35
C ARG A 87 3.73 0.14 7.97
N GLY A 88 3.53 1.06 7.04
CA GLY A 88 4.06 0.92 5.68
C GLY A 88 3.48 1.96 4.75
N HIS A 89 3.66 1.78 3.45
CA HIS A 89 3.12 2.69 2.43
C HIS A 89 2.52 1.91 1.25
N ILE A 90 1.61 2.57 0.53
CA ILE A 90 0.96 1.98 -0.64
C ILE A 90 1.82 2.27 -1.88
N GLU A 91 2.31 1.21 -2.50
CA GLU A 91 2.92 1.26 -3.82
C GLU A 91 1.88 0.90 -4.88
N LYS A 92 1.58 1.85 -5.76
CA LYS A 92 0.74 1.60 -6.93
C LYS A 92 1.60 1.16 -8.09
N GLN A 93 1.36 -0.04 -8.60
CA GLN A 93 1.96 -0.44 -9.87
C GLN A 93 1.19 0.16 -11.04
N ALA A 94 1.92 0.59 -12.08
CA ALA A 94 1.30 1.14 -13.29
C ALA A 94 0.44 0.10 -14.03
N ASN A 95 0.88 -1.16 -14.03
CA ASN A 95 0.24 -2.27 -14.74
C ASN A 95 0.08 -3.51 -13.84
N GLY A 96 -0.33 -3.32 -12.58
CA GLY A 96 -0.46 -4.42 -11.62
C GLY A 96 -1.28 -4.07 -10.37
N PRO A 97 -1.53 -5.05 -9.48
CA PRO A 97 -2.17 -4.78 -8.21
C PRO A 97 -1.29 -3.82 -7.37
N SER A 98 -1.94 -2.99 -6.56
CA SER A 98 -1.21 -2.19 -5.59
C SER A 98 -0.70 -3.09 -4.46
N ALA A 99 0.39 -2.71 -3.82
CA ALA A 99 0.92 -3.41 -2.66
C ALA A 99 0.98 -2.46 -1.46
N LEU A 100 0.73 -3.00 -0.26
CA LEU A 100 1.12 -2.33 0.98
C LEU A 100 2.50 -2.85 1.35
N VAL A 101 3.55 -2.05 1.15
CA VAL A 101 4.90 -2.42 1.59
C VAL A 101 4.99 -2.20 3.08
N VAL A 102 5.05 -3.29 3.85
CA VAL A 102 5.01 -3.27 5.31
C VAL A 102 6.43 -3.10 5.88
N THR A 103 6.65 -2.00 6.58
CA THR A 103 7.92 -1.64 7.23
C THR A 103 7.93 -1.90 8.73
N GLY A 104 6.78 -2.28 9.30
CA GLY A 104 6.69 -2.63 10.72
C GLY A 104 5.32 -3.14 11.14
N ILE A 105 5.27 -3.82 12.27
CA ILE A 105 4.03 -4.16 12.99
C ILE A 105 3.94 -3.20 14.17
N GLU A 106 2.90 -2.36 14.23
CA GLU A 106 2.78 -1.42 15.33
C GLU A 106 2.20 -2.08 16.58
N ARG A 107 1.11 -2.84 16.41
CA ARG A 107 0.34 -3.45 17.51
C ARG A 107 -0.78 -4.34 16.99
N LYS A 108 -1.48 -5.01 17.91
CA LYS A 108 -2.81 -5.57 17.63
C LYS A 108 -3.81 -4.45 17.31
N ALA A 109 -4.70 -4.72 16.37
CA ALA A 109 -5.78 -3.81 16.05
C ALA A 109 -6.85 -3.81 17.15
N LYS A 110 -7.39 -2.62 17.41
CA LYS A 110 -8.52 -2.42 18.31
C LYS A 110 -9.81 -2.89 17.61
N PRO A 111 -10.85 -3.33 18.35
CA PRO A 111 -12.13 -3.70 17.76
C PRO A 111 -12.70 -2.65 16.81
N ALA A 112 -12.58 -1.37 17.15
CA ALA A 112 -13.04 -0.26 16.32
C ALA A 112 -12.31 -0.14 14.97
N GLU A 113 -11.04 -0.54 14.90
CA GLU A 113 -10.20 -0.46 13.69
C GLU A 113 -10.53 -1.59 12.70
N ARG A 114 -10.84 -2.79 13.23
CA ARG A 114 -11.23 -3.96 12.42
C ARG A 114 -12.73 -4.17 12.24
N ARG A 115 -13.58 -3.25 12.72
CA ARG A 115 -15.06 -3.41 12.69
C ARG A 115 -15.66 -3.58 11.28
N HIS A 116 -14.96 -3.08 10.26
CA HIS A 116 -15.39 -3.19 8.86
C HIS A 116 -14.68 -4.32 8.10
N CYS A 117 -13.77 -5.04 8.77
CA CYS A 117 -13.20 -6.24 8.18
C CYS A 117 -14.20 -7.40 8.30
N PRO A 118 -14.06 -8.44 7.46
CA PRO A 118 -14.80 -9.68 7.62
C PRO A 118 -14.64 -10.25 9.05
N ARG A 119 -15.65 -10.98 9.52
CA ARG A 119 -15.59 -11.67 10.81
C ARG A 119 -14.70 -12.92 10.69
N GLY A 120 -13.85 -13.13 11.69
CA GLY A 120 -12.97 -14.28 11.88
C GLY A 120 -12.11 -14.14 13.12
#